data_AF-A0A428RQL6-F1
#
_entry.id   AF-A0A428RQL6-F1
#
_cell.length_a   1.000
_cell.length_b   1.000
_cell.length_c   1.000
_cell.angle_alpha   90.00
_cell.angle_beta   90.00
_cell.angle_gamma   90.00
#
_symmetry.space_group_name_H-M   'P 1'
#
loop_
_entity.id
_entity.type
_entity.pdbx_description
1 polymer ?
#
loop_
_entity_poly.entity_id
_entity_poly.type
_entity_poly.pdbx_seq_one_letter_code
_entity_poly.pdbx_strand_id
1 'polypeptide(L)'
;MSNIIAWLVPTARNSTADKATHLPSNISRTVLTTSSTTLTSRLPNLLGSRPPRAIQLTFDAAPKRPGSFVLGTDPASCDVVLPPMEGIDARHCELSFDAEGRLVLNDFSERGTQVWYDWESNGDQTDYTWILSSGSQHGFPSTVQRITMDIQGVRFQIVVNDHSDDWDAYHEKVDEFLQQPDGLLSGWDRGSVTPVAPLFSSVPLFQHIFVKALGEEPVGEVYLWNLARPWEPMVKAAA
;
A
#
# COMPACT_ATOMS: atom_id res chain seq x y z
N MET A 1 -20.06 -13.88 1.04
CA MET A 1 -18.84 -13.15 1.48
C MET A 1 -18.07 -12.68 0.27
N SER A 2 -17.55 -11.46 0.30
CA SER A 2 -16.74 -10.90 -0.78
C SER A 2 -15.30 -11.43 -0.70
N ASN A 3 -14.75 -11.89 -1.83
CA ASN A 3 -13.33 -12.25 -1.97
C ASN A 3 -12.48 -11.07 -2.46
N ILE A 4 -13.08 -9.88 -2.52
CA ILE A 4 -12.46 -8.69 -3.08
C ILE A 4 -11.72 -7.97 -1.97
N ILE A 5 -10.47 -7.63 -2.20
CA ILE A 5 -9.63 -6.86 -1.29
C ILE A 5 -9.84 -5.37 -1.54
N ALA A 6 -9.55 -4.94 -2.77
CA ALA A 6 -9.59 -3.55 -3.15
C ALA A 6 -9.70 -3.41 -4.68
N TRP A 7 -9.93 -2.18 -5.11
CA TRP A 7 -9.85 -1.77 -6.51
C TRP A 7 -8.95 -0.57 -6.68
N LEU A 8 -8.16 -0.59 -7.74
CA LEU A 8 -7.33 0.50 -8.20
C LEU A 8 -8.05 1.18 -9.35
N VAL A 9 -8.64 2.35 -9.07
CA VAL A 9 -9.45 3.08 -10.03
C VAL A 9 -8.63 4.24 -10.60
N PRO A 10 -8.44 4.35 -11.92
CA PRO A 10 -7.76 5.51 -12.50
C PRO A 10 -8.41 6.81 -12.05
N THR A 11 -7.62 7.84 -11.81
CA THR A 11 -8.18 9.12 -11.35
C THR A 11 -8.85 9.95 -12.46
N ALA A 12 -8.47 9.70 -13.73
CA ALA A 12 -9.02 10.38 -14.89
C ALA A 12 -8.97 9.49 -16.15
N ARG A 13 -9.88 9.73 -17.10
CA ARG A 13 -9.84 9.07 -18.42
C ARG A 13 -8.62 9.51 -19.22
N ASN A 14 -8.10 8.60 -20.05
CA ASN A 14 -6.89 8.78 -20.86
C ASN A 14 -5.61 9.09 -20.07
N SER A 15 -5.68 9.03 -18.73
CA SER A 15 -4.51 9.13 -17.87
C SER A 15 -3.58 7.94 -18.07
N THR A 16 -2.35 8.05 -17.58
CA THR A 16 -1.40 6.93 -17.55
C THR A 16 -1.95 5.75 -16.75
N ALA A 17 -2.65 6.00 -15.66
CA ALA A 17 -3.38 4.98 -14.89
C ALA A 17 -4.51 4.33 -15.70
N ASP A 18 -5.27 5.10 -16.48
CA ASP A 18 -6.32 4.56 -17.35
C ASP A 18 -5.72 3.64 -18.42
N LYS A 19 -4.62 4.06 -19.05
CA LYS A 19 -3.84 3.23 -19.99
C LYS A 19 -3.36 1.93 -19.36
N ALA A 20 -2.97 1.95 -18.07
CA ALA A 20 -2.58 0.74 -17.35
C ALA A 20 -3.71 -0.31 -17.33
N THR A 21 -4.98 0.11 -17.18
CA THR A 21 -6.12 -0.83 -17.18
C THR A 21 -6.34 -1.54 -18.53
N HIS A 22 -5.76 -1.00 -19.60
CA HIS A 22 -5.81 -1.55 -20.96
C HIS A 22 -4.59 -2.40 -21.33
N LEU A 23 -3.58 -2.49 -20.46
CA LEU A 23 -2.40 -3.31 -20.72
C LEU A 23 -2.77 -4.80 -20.70
N PRO A 24 -2.28 -5.61 -21.66
CA PRO A 24 -2.56 -7.05 -21.71
C PRO A 24 -2.28 -7.78 -20.39
N SER A 25 -1.19 -7.41 -19.72
CA SER A 25 -0.77 -7.98 -18.45
C SER A 25 -1.76 -7.76 -17.30
N ASN A 26 -2.61 -6.73 -17.40
CA ASN A 26 -3.57 -6.38 -16.35
C ASN A 26 -4.99 -6.89 -16.66
N ILE A 27 -5.27 -7.37 -17.89
CA ILE A 27 -6.62 -7.71 -18.35
C ILE A 27 -7.32 -8.72 -17.42
N SER A 28 -6.60 -9.70 -16.88
CA SER A 28 -7.15 -10.72 -15.98
C SER A 28 -7.70 -10.15 -14.68
N ARG A 29 -7.19 -8.99 -14.24
CA ARG A 29 -7.61 -8.28 -13.03
C ARG A 29 -8.49 -7.07 -13.35
N THR A 30 -8.61 -6.66 -14.61
CA THR A 30 -9.40 -5.49 -14.99
C THR A 30 -10.90 -5.80 -15.04
N VAL A 31 -11.69 -5.03 -14.30
CA VAL A 31 -13.15 -5.09 -14.27
C VAL A 31 -13.77 -3.76 -14.69
N LEU A 32 -15.06 -3.77 -15.03
CA LEU A 32 -15.80 -2.53 -15.27
C LEU A 32 -16.16 -1.88 -13.92
N THR A 33 -16.04 -0.56 -13.80
CA THR A 33 -16.41 0.13 -12.55
C THR A 33 -17.89 -0.03 -12.20
N THR A 34 -18.74 -0.27 -13.21
CA THR A 34 -20.19 -0.48 -13.05
C THR A 34 -20.56 -1.90 -12.62
N SER A 35 -19.61 -2.85 -12.58
CA SER A 35 -19.89 -4.23 -12.17
C SER A 35 -19.95 -4.42 -10.65
N SER A 36 -19.58 -3.41 -9.87
CA SER A 36 -19.61 -3.44 -8.41
C SER A 36 -20.40 -2.26 -7.86
N THR A 37 -21.36 -2.56 -6.99
CA THR A 37 -22.16 -1.55 -6.27
C THR A 37 -21.29 -0.77 -5.29
N THR A 38 -20.36 -1.45 -4.60
CA THR A 38 -19.37 -0.84 -3.68
C THR A 38 -18.48 0.16 -4.40
N LEU A 39 -17.97 -0.19 -5.58
CA LEU A 39 -17.20 0.75 -6.40
C LEU A 39 -18.05 1.95 -6.82
N THR A 40 -19.26 1.68 -7.27
CA THR A 40 -20.15 2.72 -7.80
C THR A 40 -20.56 3.72 -6.73
N SER A 41 -20.73 3.29 -5.47
CA SER A 41 -21.09 4.15 -4.34
C SER A 41 -19.91 4.96 -3.78
N ARG A 42 -18.70 4.38 -3.78
CA ARG A 42 -17.47 5.02 -3.25
C ARG A 42 -16.81 5.98 -4.23
N LEU A 43 -17.12 5.88 -5.52
CA LEU A 43 -16.60 6.80 -6.52
C LEU A 43 -17.47 8.07 -6.58
N PRO A 44 -16.92 9.26 -6.31
CA PRO A 44 -17.70 10.49 -6.30
C PRO A 44 -18.37 10.74 -7.66
N ASN A 45 -19.63 11.15 -7.63
CA ASN A 45 -20.41 11.54 -8.82
C ASN A 45 -19.82 12.78 -9.55
N LEU A 46 -18.82 13.43 -8.95
CA LEU A 46 -18.21 14.69 -9.40
C LEU A 46 -17.17 14.51 -10.52
N LEU A 47 -16.79 13.29 -10.88
CA LEU A 47 -15.94 13.05 -12.04
C LEU A 47 -16.82 13.10 -13.30
N GLY A 48 -16.82 14.24 -13.99
CA GLY A 48 -17.48 14.42 -15.30
C GLY A 48 -17.07 13.39 -16.37
N SER A 49 -16.07 12.55 -16.09
CA SER A 49 -15.83 11.31 -16.80
C SER A 49 -15.29 10.22 -15.86
N ARG A 50 -16.17 9.41 -15.25
CA ARG A 50 -15.76 8.22 -14.50
C ARG A 50 -14.96 7.28 -15.43
N PRO A 51 -13.77 6.79 -15.04
CA PRO A 51 -13.06 5.78 -15.80
C PRO A 51 -13.94 4.53 -15.87
N PRO A 52 -14.06 3.88 -17.04
CA PRO A 52 -14.95 2.73 -17.20
C PRO A 52 -14.40 1.46 -16.55
N ARG A 53 -13.10 1.44 -16.23
CA ARG A 53 -12.35 0.25 -15.79
C ARG A 53 -11.60 0.51 -14.49
N ALA A 54 -11.41 -0.54 -13.73
CA ALA A 54 -10.58 -0.58 -12.53
C ALA A 54 -9.83 -1.91 -12.47
N ILE A 55 -8.69 -1.92 -11.80
CA ILE A 55 -7.94 -3.16 -11.53
C ILE A 55 -8.44 -3.69 -10.18
N GLN A 56 -8.91 -4.93 -10.16
CA GLN A 56 -9.46 -5.59 -8.98
C GLN A 56 -8.40 -6.50 -8.34
N LEU A 57 -8.26 -6.38 -7.02
CA LEU A 57 -7.45 -7.26 -6.20
C LEU A 57 -8.39 -8.17 -5.41
N THR A 58 -8.16 -9.47 -5.45
CA THR A 58 -8.98 -10.48 -4.78
C THR A 58 -8.11 -11.52 -4.10
N PHE A 59 -8.63 -12.15 -3.06
CA PHE A 59 -7.97 -13.26 -2.38
C PHE A 59 -7.87 -14.51 -3.28
N ASP A 60 -8.85 -14.73 -4.17
CA ASP A 60 -8.89 -15.90 -5.05
C ASP A 60 -7.90 -15.84 -6.22
N ALA A 61 -7.49 -14.63 -6.62
CA ALA A 61 -6.59 -14.43 -7.74
C ALA A 61 -5.16 -14.30 -7.22
N ALA A 62 -4.50 -15.46 -7.06
CA ALA A 62 -3.16 -15.59 -6.50
C ALA A 62 -2.21 -14.52 -7.08
N PRO A 63 -1.48 -13.79 -6.22
CA PRO A 63 -0.43 -12.89 -6.67
C PRO A 63 0.77 -13.69 -7.19
N LYS A 64 1.61 -13.04 -8.00
CA LYS A 64 2.87 -13.66 -8.47
C LYS A 64 3.85 -13.90 -7.35
N ARG A 65 3.85 -13.02 -6.35
CA ARG A 65 4.55 -13.21 -5.08
C ARG A 65 3.52 -13.52 -4.00
N PRO A 66 3.65 -14.61 -3.25
CA PRO A 66 2.74 -14.89 -2.15
C PRO A 66 2.68 -13.75 -1.14
N GLY A 67 1.47 -13.45 -0.66
CA GLY A 67 1.25 -12.43 0.35
C GLY A 67 1.33 -10.97 -0.13
N SER A 68 1.55 -10.68 -1.42
CA SER A 68 1.61 -9.29 -1.89
C SER A 68 1.34 -9.12 -3.39
N PHE A 69 0.63 -8.06 -3.78
CA PHE A 69 0.50 -7.67 -5.19
C PHE A 69 1.58 -6.65 -5.55
N VAL A 70 2.48 -7.01 -6.45
CA VAL A 70 3.58 -6.13 -6.85
C VAL A 70 3.16 -5.21 -8.01
N LEU A 71 3.50 -3.93 -7.91
CA LEU A 71 3.28 -2.91 -8.93
C LEU A 71 4.62 -2.44 -9.49
N GLY A 72 4.70 -2.25 -10.81
CA GLY A 72 5.93 -1.82 -11.48
C GLY A 72 5.86 -2.00 -12.98
N THR A 73 6.97 -1.81 -13.69
CA THR A 73 7.00 -1.88 -15.16
C THR A 73 7.28 -3.29 -15.71
N ASP A 74 7.78 -4.23 -14.89
CA ASP A 74 8.13 -5.57 -15.35
C ASP A 74 6.93 -6.55 -15.32
N PRO A 75 6.44 -7.02 -16.48
CA PRO A 75 5.34 -7.97 -16.55
C PRO A 75 5.70 -9.37 -16.07
N ALA A 76 6.97 -9.73 -15.92
CA ALA A 76 7.34 -11.04 -15.38
C ALA A 76 7.14 -11.10 -13.86
N SER A 77 7.46 -10.02 -13.15
CA SER A 77 7.43 -9.98 -11.68
C SER A 77 6.27 -9.17 -11.06
N CYS A 78 5.58 -8.32 -11.82
CA CYS A 78 4.48 -7.48 -11.28
C CYS A 78 3.09 -8.07 -11.53
N ASP A 79 2.23 -7.98 -10.52
CA ASP A 79 0.79 -8.30 -10.62
C ASP A 79 -0.01 -7.19 -11.31
N VAL A 80 0.43 -5.95 -11.14
CA VAL A 80 -0.13 -4.78 -11.81
C VAL A 80 0.99 -4.06 -12.55
N VAL A 81 0.97 -4.20 -13.87
CA VAL A 81 1.96 -3.59 -14.74
C VAL A 81 1.60 -2.14 -14.99
N LEU A 82 2.53 -1.23 -14.75
CA LEU A 82 2.40 0.20 -15.01
C LEU A 82 3.02 0.54 -16.37
N PRO A 83 2.51 1.58 -17.07
CA PRO A 83 3.18 2.07 -18.26
C PRO A 83 4.63 2.47 -17.95
N PRO A 84 5.60 2.16 -18.82
CA PRO A 84 6.99 2.54 -18.60
C PRO A 84 7.10 4.08 -18.64
N MET A 85 7.53 4.65 -17.52
CA MET A 85 7.75 6.08 -17.35
C MET A 85 9.02 6.31 -16.55
N GLU A 86 9.62 7.50 -16.70
CA GLU A 86 10.79 7.87 -15.92
C GLU A 86 10.47 7.83 -14.42
N GLY A 87 11.35 7.19 -13.65
CA GLY A 87 11.23 7.06 -12.20
C GLY A 87 10.37 5.89 -11.72
N ILE A 88 9.73 5.13 -12.61
CA ILE A 88 9.01 3.90 -12.23
C ILE A 88 9.92 2.70 -12.43
N ASP A 89 10.18 1.99 -11.34
CA ASP A 89 11.06 0.83 -11.33
C ASP A 89 10.39 -0.41 -11.94
N ALA A 90 11.22 -1.41 -12.27
CA ALA A 90 10.76 -2.73 -12.72
C ALA A 90 9.77 -3.33 -11.71
N ARG A 91 10.08 -3.18 -10.42
CA ARG A 91 9.19 -3.41 -9.28
C ARG A 91 9.32 -2.17 -8.40
N HIS A 92 8.23 -1.48 -8.15
CA HIS A 92 8.25 -0.16 -7.51
C HIS A 92 7.70 -0.21 -6.09
N CYS A 93 6.53 -0.83 -5.93
CA CYS A 93 5.90 -1.01 -4.63
C CYS A 93 5.06 -2.27 -4.63
N GLU A 94 4.54 -2.63 -3.46
CA GLU A 94 3.61 -3.74 -3.31
C GLU A 94 2.46 -3.39 -2.38
N LEU A 95 1.31 -4.01 -2.64
CA LEU A 95 0.15 -4.00 -1.76
C LEU A 95 0.10 -5.31 -0.99
N SER A 96 0.13 -5.22 0.34
CA SER A 96 0.14 -6.38 1.24
C SER A 96 -0.68 -6.07 2.49
N PHE A 97 -0.58 -6.92 3.51
CA PHE A 97 -1.21 -6.74 4.79
C PHE A 97 -0.18 -6.62 5.91
N ASP A 98 -0.43 -5.75 6.87
CA ASP A 98 0.38 -5.68 8.10
C ASP A 98 -0.08 -6.71 9.14
N ALA A 99 0.60 -6.72 10.30
CA ALA A 99 0.29 -7.63 11.40
C ALA A 99 -1.11 -7.42 12.02
N GLU A 100 -1.79 -6.30 11.72
CA GLU A 100 -3.16 -6.01 12.16
C GLU A 100 -4.19 -6.36 11.07
N GLY A 101 -3.75 -6.98 9.97
CA GLY A 101 -4.60 -7.32 8.83
C GLY A 101 -5.05 -6.10 8.03
N ARG A 102 -4.37 -4.95 8.15
CA ARG A 102 -4.69 -3.75 7.37
C ARG A 102 -4.01 -3.82 6.02
N LEU A 103 -4.71 -3.34 4.99
CA LEU A 103 -4.11 -3.17 3.66
C LEU A 103 -3.08 -2.06 3.74
N VAL A 104 -1.85 -2.34 3.28
CA VAL A 104 -0.74 -1.39 3.26
C VAL A 104 -0.08 -1.36 1.88
N LEU A 105 0.55 -0.23 1.55
CA LEU A 105 1.46 -0.10 0.41
C LEU A 105 2.88 0.02 0.94
N ASN A 106 3.75 -0.92 0.56
CA ASN A 106 5.17 -0.86 0.85
C ASN A 106 5.91 -0.34 -0.38
N ASP A 107 6.51 0.83 -0.27
CA ASP A 107 7.41 1.36 -1.28
C ASP A 107 8.82 0.84 -1.05
N PHE A 108 9.47 0.39 -2.12
CA PHE A 108 10.88 -0.03 -2.14
C PHE A 108 11.58 0.54 -3.39
N SER A 109 11.07 1.66 -3.91
CA SER A 109 11.50 2.23 -5.17
C SER A 109 12.63 3.24 -5.01
N GLU A 110 13.32 3.56 -6.10
CA GLU A 110 14.39 4.57 -6.10
C GLU A 110 13.86 6.00 -6.02
N ARG A 111 12.62 6.24 -6.46
CA ARG A 111 12.03 7.60 -6.57
C ARG A 111 10.88 7.87 -5.62
N GLY A 112 10.40 6.84 -4.94
CA GLY A 112 9.34 6.90 -3.95
C GLY A 112 7.95 6.86 -4.57
N THR A 113 7.00 6.54 -3.68
CA THR A 113 5.56 6.57 -3.95
C THR A 113 4.92 7.63 -3.05
N GLN A 114 3.98 8.39 -3.60
CA GLN A 114 3.18 9.33 -2.84
C GLN A 114 1.77 8.76 -2.60
N VAL A 115 1.30 8.81 -1.35
CA VAL A 115 -0.10 8.52 -1.02
C VAL A 115 -0.77 9.76 -0.48
N TRP A 116 -1.93 10.08 -1.06
CA TRP A 116 -2.80 11.16 -0.66
C TRP A 116 -3.95 10.62 0.17
N TYR A 117 -4.13 11.19 1.36
CA TYR A 117 -5.30 11.02 2.20
C TYR A 117 -6.15 12.28 2.04
N ASP A 118 -7.27 12.15 1.36
CA ASP A 118 -8.13 13.23 0.86
C ASP A 118 -7.38 14.21 -0.04
N TRP A 119 -6.83 15.28 0.54
CA TRP A 119 -6.06 16.33 -0.14
C TRP A 119 -4.65 16.51 0.43
N GLU A 120 -4.26 15.69 1.39
CA GLU A 120 -2.97 15.79 2.08
C GLU A 120 -2.04 14.65 1.68
N SER A 121 -0.78 14.95 1.42
CA SER A 121 0.27 13.96 1.21
C SER A 121 1.60 14.51 1.71
N ASN A 122 2.50 13.59 2.09
CA ASN A 122 3.86 13.93 2.54
C ASN A 122 4.88 13.85 1.39
N GLY A 123 4.43 14.01 0.14
CA GLY A 123 5.29 13.85 -1.03
C GLY A 123 5.67 12.40 -1.32
N ASP A 124 6.63 12.21 -2.22
CA ASP A 124 7.20 10.91 -2.53
C ASP A 124 8.04 10.40 -1.34
N GLN A 125 7.80 9.16 -0.94
CA GLN A 125 8.54 8.49 0.13
C GLN A 125 9.13 7.17 -0.38
N THR A 126 10.39 6.94 -0.06
CA THR A 126 11.13 5.69 -0.36
C THR A 126 11.24 4.83 0.89
N ASP A 127 11.26 3.51 0.74
CA ASP A 127 11.38 2.56 1.86
C ASP A 127 10.33 2.80 2.96
N TYR A 128 9.11 3.13 2.54
CA TYR A 128 8.04 3.61 3.41
C TYR A 128 6.76 2.78 3.25
N THR A 129 6.06 2.57 4.37
CA THR A 129 4.79 1.85 4.42
C THR A 129 3.62 2.80 4.65
N TRP A 130 2.69 2.83 3.70
CA TRP A 130 1.46 3.62 3.77
C TRP A 130 0.28 2.73 4.17
N ILE A 131 -0.53 3.19 5.13
CA ILE A 131 -1.74 2.46 5.56
C ILE A 131 -2.90 2.83 4.65
N LEU A 132 -3.58 1.84 4.08
CA LEU A 132 -4.66 2.03 3.10
C LEU A 132 -6.03 1.59 3.63
N SER A 133 -6.08 0.80 4.69
CA SER A 133 -7.33 0.43 5.38
C SER A 133 -7.16 0.45 6.89
N SER A 134 -8.26 0.62 7.63
CA SER A 134 -8.22 0.68 9.09
C SER A 134 -8.18 -0.71 9.75
N GLY A 135 -8.41 -1.77 8.97
CA GLY A 135 -8.62 -3.13 9.50
C GLY A 135 -9.84 -3.22 10.40
N SER A 136 -9.83 -4.18 11.32
CA SER A 136 -10.90 -4.45 12.28
C SER A 136 -11.06 -3.40 13.39
N GLN A 137 -10.08 -2.50 13.52
CA GLN A 137 -10.13 -1.39 14.46
C GLN A 137 -10.60 -0.11 13.75
N HIS A 138 -11.50 0.64 14.39
CA HIS A 138 -11.87 1.98 13.91
C HIS A 138 -10.71 2.97 14.14
N GLY A 139 -9.67 2.86 13.33
CA GLY A 139 -8.46 3.68 13.35
C GLY A 139 -8.22 4.38 12.01
N PHE A 140 -7.07 5.03 11.87
CA PHE A 140 -6.66 5.60 10.59
C PHE A 140 -6.56 4.49 9.51
N PRO A 141 -6.99 4.72 8.26
CA PRO A 141 -7.60 5.93 7.68
C PRO A 141 -9.14 5.89 7.60
N SER A 142 -9.86 5.35 8.59
CA SER A 142 -11.34 5.17 8.52
C SER A 142 -12.15 6.45 8.31
N THR A 143 -11.63 7.62 8.71
CA THR A 143 -12.25 8.93 8.49
C THR A 143 -11.91 9.55 7.14
N VAL A 144 -10.92 9.00 6.42
CA VAL A 144 -10.47 9.50 5.12
C VAL A 144 -11.49 9.07 4.06
N GLN A 145 -11.95 10.01 3.25
CA GLN A 145 -12.95 9.74 2.22
C GLN A 145 -12.30 9.18 0.95
N ARG A 146 -11.08 9.61 0.65
CA ARG A 146 -10.37 9.28 -0.58
C ARG A 146 -8.91 8.99 -0.31
N ILE A 147 -8.47 7.79 -0.71
CA ILE A 147 -7.05 7.45 -0.72
C ILE A 147 -6.61 7.37 -2.17
N THR A 148 -5.57 8.12 -2.55
CA THR A 148 -5.01 8.11 -3.91
C THR A 148 -3.53 7.79 -3.84
N MET A 149 -3.09 6.72 -4.49
CA MET A 149 -1.66 6.51 -4.73
C MET A 149 -1.24 7.19 -6.03
N ASP A 150 -0.07 7.80 -6.01
CA ASP A 150 0.62 8.39 -7.14
C ASP A 150 2.00 7.77 -7.26
N ILE A 151 2.20 7.02 -8.35
CA ILE A 151 3.48 6.42 -8.72
C ILE A 151 4.02 7.21 -9.90
N GLN A 152 4.78 8.26 -9.62
CA GLN A 152 5.44 9.10 -10.63
C GLN A 152 4.48 9.61 -11.74
N GLY A 153 3.28 10.04 -11.34
CA GLY A 153 2.22 10.52 -12.23
C GLY A 153 1.21 9.46 -12.66
N VAL A 154 1.41 8.19 -12.31
CA VAL A 154 0.42 7.12 -12.48
C VAL A 154 -0.47 7.06 -11.24
N ARG A 155 -1.65 7.69 -11.34
CA ARG A 155 -2.54 7.91 -10.19
C ARG A 155 -3.76 7.00 -10.16
N PHE A 156 -3.87 6.21 -9.09
CA PHE A 156 -5.04 5.40 -8.79
C PHE A 156 -5.69 5.84 -7.48
N GLN A 157 -7.00 6.01 -7.49
CA GLN A 157 -7.79 5.98 -6.28
C GLN A 157 -7.90 4.53 -5.79
N ILE A 158 -7.53 4.30 -4.54
CA ILE A 158 -7.65 3.00 -3.88
C ILE A 158 -9.01 2.96 -3.21
N VAL A 159 -9.84 2.00 -3.61
CA VAL A 159 -11.13 1.71 -2.99
C VAL A 159 -11.04 0.36 -2.32
N VAL A 160 -10.99 0.35 -0.99
CA VAL A 160 -10.97 -0.89 -0.20
C VAL A 160 -12.39 -1.44 -0.09
N ASN A 161 -12.55 -2.76 -0.22
CA ASN A 161 -13.83 -3.39 -0.02
C ASN A 161 -14.21 -3.37 1.47
N ASP A 162 -15.49 -3.19 1.76
CA ASP A 162 -15.97 -3.26 3.14
C ASP A 162 -16.10 -4.72 3.59
N HIS A 163 -15.50 -5.03 4.73
CA HIS A 163 -15.50 -6.34 5.37
C HIS A 163 -16.06 -6.29 6.79
N SER A 164 -16.71 -5.18 7.18
CA SER A 164 -17.25 -4.99 8.53
C SER A 164 -18.31 -6.01 8.94
N ASP A 165 -18.94 -6.68 7.96
CA ASP A 165 -19.96 -7.68 8.19
C ASP A 165 -19.41 -8.98 8.81
N ASP A 166 -18.14 -9.32 8.54
CA ASP A 166 -17.49 -10.51 9.07
C ASP A 166 -15.95 -10.34 9.10
N TRP A 167 -15.46 -9.81 10.23
CA TRP A 167 -14.03 -9.61 10.44
C TRP A 167 -13.27 -10.92 10.64
N ASP A 168 -13.87 -11.94 11.25
CA ASP A 168 -13.18 -13.21 11.50
C ASP A 168 -12.86 -13.91 10.18
N ALA A 169 -13.83 -13.99 9.27
CA ALA A 169 -13.64 -14.54 7.94
C ALA A 169 -12.67 -13.69 7.08
N TYR A 170 -12.58 -12.39 7.35
CA TYR A 170 -11.59 -11.53 6.69
C TYR A 170 -10.16 -11.84 7.16
N HIS A 171 -9.92 -11.95 8.48
CA HIS A 171 -8.60 -12.28 9.00
C HIS A 171 -8.15 -13.67 8.54
N GLU A 172 -9.05 -14.66 8.51
CA GLU A 172 -8.72 -16.00 7.99
C GLU A 172 -8.21 -15.91 6.54
N LYS A 173 -8.86 -15.13 5.68
CA LYS A 173 -8.40 -14.92 4.30
C LYS A 173 -7.09 -14.17 4.20
N VAL A 174 -6.87 -13.18 5.08
CA VAL A 174 -5.61 -12.44 5.13
C VAL A 174 -4.47 -13.38 5.55
N ASP A 175 -4.69 -14.19 6.59
CA ASP A 175 -3.72 -15.17 7.07
C ASP A 175 -3.42 -16.22 6.00
N GLU A 176 -4.45 -16.78 5.35
CA GLU A 176 -4.28 -17.70 4.23
C GLU A 176 -3.49 -17.06 3.08
N PHE A 177 -3.80 -15.81 2.74
CA PHE A 177 -3.12 -15.05 1.68
C PHE A 177 -1.65 -14.80 1.98
N LEU A 178 -1.32 -14.47 3.23
CA LEU A 178 0.06 -14.26 3.69
C LEU A 178 0.84 -15.59 3.84
N GLN A 179 0.16 -16.70 4.13
CA GLN A 179 0.75 -18.02 4.26
C GLN A 179 0.86 -18.80 2.94
N GLN A 180 0.39 -18.24 1.82
CA GLN A 180 0.52 -18.93 0.53
C GLN A 180 2.00 -19.29 0.29
N PRO A 181 2.34 -20.58 0.08
CA PRO A 181 3.70 -20.96 -0.24
C PRO A 181 4.06 -20.43 -1.63
N ASP A 182 5.35 -20.12 -1.84
CA ASP A 182 5.91 -19.69 -3.14
C ASP A 182 5.59 -20.74 -4.21
N GLY A 183 4.50 -20.50 -4.93
CA GLY A 183 4.00 -21.39 -5.96
C GLY A 183 4.83 -21.22 -7.22
N LEU A 184 6.04 -21.80 -7.27
CA LEU A 184 6.55 -22.61 -8.40
C LEU A 184 8.02 -23.06 -8.22
N LEU A 185 8.21 -24.39 -8.41
CA LEU A 185 9.42 -25.16 -8.76
C LEU A 185 10.07 -26.03 -7.67
N SER A 186 9.42 -27.16 -7.41
CA SER A 186 10.09 -28.45 -7.27
C SER A 186 10.99 -28.70 -8.51
N GLY A 187 12.28 -28.37 -8.42
CA GLY A 187 13.24 -28.76 -9.45
C GLY A 187 14.40 -27.80 -9.68
N TRP A 188 15.23 -27.54 -8.68
CA TRP A 188 16.68 -27.68 -8.84
C TRP A 188 17.39 -27.71 -7.49
N ASP A 189 18.18 -28.77 -7.36
CA ASP A 189 19.19 -29.00 -6.35
C ASP A 189 20.11 -27.76 -6.24
N ARG A 190 20.03 -27.05 -5.12
CA ARG A 190 21.05 -26.06 -4.75
C ARG A 190 21.47 -26.35 -3.32
N GLY A 191 22.64 -26.97 -3.23
CA GLY A 191 23.25 -27.42 -2.00
C GLY A 191 23.28 -26.34 -0.92
N SER A 192 23.09 -26.82 0.31
CA SER A 192 23.60 -26.28 1.57
C SER A 192 24.15 -24.85 1.50
N VAL A 193 23.27 -23.87 1.71
CA VAL A 193 23.70 -22.57 2.24
C VAL A 193 22.91 -22.37 3.52
N THR A 194 23.66 -22.44 4.62
CA THR A 194 23.22 -22.11 5.98
C THR A 194 22.47 -20.79 6.03
N PRO A 195 21.43 -20.64 6.86
CA PRO A 195 20.76 -19.36 7.02
C PRO A 195 21.73 -18.38 7.69
N VAL A 196 22.22 -17.42 6.92
CA VAL A 196 22.84 -16.22 7.50
C VAL A 196 21.67 -15.38 7.98
N ALA A 197 21.54 -15.26 9.29
CA ALA A 197 20.58 -14.38 9.93
C ALA A 197 20.69 -12.95 9.34
N PRO A 198 19.57 -12.22 9.17
CA PRO A 198 19.65 -10.83 8.78
C PRO A 198 20.45 -10.09 9.85
N LEU A 199 21.54 -9.44 9.44
CA LEU A 199 22.17 -8.41 10.24
C LEU A 199 21.16 -7.27 10.31
N PHE A 200 20.36 -7.27 11.37
CA PHE A 200 19.51 -6.15 11.73
C PHE A 200 20.38 -4.90 11.74
N SER A 201 20.10 -3.99 10.81
CA SER A 201 20.54 -2.61 10.90
C SER A 201 20.01 -2.08 12.21
N SER A 202 20.89 -1.89 13.19
CA SER A 202 20.55 -1.32 14.49
C SER A 202 20.27 0.18 14.31
N VAL A 203 19.14 0.50 13.70
CA VAL A 203 18.57 1.85 13.77
C VAL A 203 17.98 1.96 15.18
N PRO A 204 18.39 2.94 15.99
CA PRO A 204 17.87 3.07 17.35
C PRO A 204 16.36 3.31 17.29
N LEU A 205 15.59 2.43 17.92
CA LEU A 205 14.11 2.48 17.96
C LEU A 205 13.57 3.80 18.52
N PHE A 206 14.38 4.52 19.29
CA PHE A 206 14.03 5.81 19.86
C PHE A 206 15.11 6.86 19.58
N GLN A 207 14.70 8.02 19.11
CA GLN A 207 15.55 9.18 18.91
C GLN A 207 15.23 10.28 19.93
N HIS A 208 16.28 10.86 20.53
CA HIS A 208 16.15 12.02 21.40
C HIS A 208 16.07 13.28 20.56
N ILE A 209 14.96 14.01 20.67
CA ILE A 209 14.74 15.28 19.99
C ILE A 209 14.82 16.41 21.02
N PHE A 210 15.74 17.34 20.79
CA PHE A 210 15.90 18.53 21.62
C PHE A 210 15.09 19.68 21.01
N VAL A 211 14.05 20.11 21.71
CA VAL A 211 13.26 21.27 21.31
C VAL A 211 13.78 22.49 22.07
N LYS A 212 14.34 23.46 21.34
CA LYS A 212 14.74 24.76 21.91
C LYS A 212 13.54 25.71 21.86
N ALA A 213 13.10 26.20 23.01
CA ALA A 213 12.10 27.26 23.06
C ALA A 213 12.68 28.58 22.51
N LEU A 214 11.89 29.30 21.71
CA LEU A 214 12.18 30.71 21.39
C LEU A 214 11.73 31.58 22.57
N GLY A 215 12.63 31.84 23.51
CA GLY A 215 12.39 32.72 24.68
C GLY A 215 13.67 32.86 25.52
N GLU A 216 13.77 33.93 26.31
CA GLU A 216 15.01 34.39 26.99
C GLU A 216 15.60 33.42 28.04
N GLU A 217 14.97 32.29 28.32
CA GLU A 217 15.46 31.26 29.25
C GLU A 217 15.56 29.90 28.53
N PRO A 218 16.76 29.33 28.33
CA PRO A 218 16.94 28.10 27.56
C PRO A 218 16.71 26.86 28.43
N VAL A 219 15.46 26.60 28.81
CA VAL A 219 15.08 25.27 29.30
C VAL A 219 14.81 24.41 28.08
N GLY A 220 15.84 23.72 27.58
CA GLY A 220 15.69 22.77 26.48
C GLY A 220 14.84 21.58 26.93
N GLU A 221 13.77 21.30 26.20
CA GLU A 221 12.93 20.13 26.48
C GLU A 221 13.41 18.95 25.62
N VAL A 222 13.62 17.79 26.27
CA VAL A 222 14.01 16.56 25.59
C VAL A 222 12.79 15.71 25.38
N TYR A 223 12.59 15.26 24.16
CA TYR A 223 11.50 14.37 23.78
C TYR A 223 12.07 13.07 23.22
N LEU A 224 11.38 11.97 23.51
CA LEU A 224 11.64 10.66 22.95
C LEU A 224 10.67 10.44 21.78
N TRP A 225 11.21 10.19 20.59
CA TRP A 225 10.41 9.86 19.42
C TRP A 225 10.65 8.41 19.01
N ASN A 226 9.58 7.64 18.89
CA ASN A 226 9.63 6.23 18.48
C ASN A 226 9.69 6.15 16.95
N LEU A 227 10.85 5.80 16.40
CA LEU A 227 11.05 5.69 14.95
C LEU A 227 10.33 4.47 14.34
N ALA A 228 9.97 3.47 15.16
CA ALA A 228 9.11 2.37 14.72
C ALA A 228 7.63 2.75 14.67
N ARG A 229 7.25 3.88 15.27
CA ARG A 229 5.87 4.41 15.32
C ARG A 229 5.88 5.95 15.24
N PRO A 230 6.34 6.53 14.11
CA PRO A 230 6.52 7.97 13.99
C PRO A 230 5.22 8.79 14.15
N TRP A 231 4.07 8.14 14.04
CA TRP A 231 2.72 8.71 14.24
C TRP A 231 2.30 8.81 15.72
N GLU A 232 3.00 8.17 16.67
CA GLU A 232 2.74 8.38 18.09
C GLU A 232 3.26 9.77 18.52
N PRO A 233 2.53 10.51 19.38
CA PRO A 233 3.00 11.78 19.89
C PRO A 233 4.35 11.64 20.59
N MET A 234 5.26 12.59 20.35
CA MET A 234 6.54 12.65 21.04
C MET A 234 6.32 12.68 22.56
N VAL A 235 7.00 11.77 23.28
CA VAL A 235 6.87 11.68 24.74
C VAL A 235 7.94 12.56 25.38
N LYS A 236 7.54 13.49 26.26
CA LYS A 236 8.50 14.31 27.02
C LYS A 236 9.34 13.40 27.92
N ALA A 237 10.65 13.40 27.73
CA ALA A 237 11.55 12.68 28.61
C ALA A 237 11.60 13.43 29.95
N ALA A 238 11.02 12.84 31.00
CA ALA A 238 11.16 13.37 32.35
C ALA A 238 12.62 13.19 32.80
N ALA A 239 13.23 14.28 33.27
CA ALA A 239 14.51 14.24 33.98
C ALA A 239 14.32 13.76 35.42
#